data_AF-A0A3M2TH51-F1
#
_entry.id   AF-A0A3M2TH51-F1
#
_cell.length_a   1.000
_cell.length_b   1.000
_cell.length_c   1.000
_cell.angle_alpha   90.00
_cell.angle_beta   90.00
_cell.angle_gamma   90.00
#
_symmetry.space_group_name_H-M   'P 1'
#
loop_
_entity.id
_entity.type
_entity.pdbx_description
1 polymer ?
#
loop_
_entity_poly.entity_id
_entity_poly.type
_entity_poly.pdbx_seq_one_letter_code
_entity_poly.pdbx_strand_id
1 'polypeptide(L)'
;MSMLAETYCRPALEVPRVMLWDIYIALSRGLESLGYVVDGGTLPRTSSAPLTVKKWGLMADSLVGCWMILSGLYREVAPDYAAKAKGYATLTYRICVGEDETFESTVYGHLC
;
A
#
# COMPACT_ATOMS: atom_id res chain seq x y z
N MET A 1 11.50 23.97 -13.84
CA MET A 1 11.54 23.16 -12.60
C MET A 1 10.35 23.55 -11.74
N SER A 2 9.71 22.56 -11.12
CA SER A 2 8.27 22.50 -10.79
C SER A 2 7.76 23.48 -9.71
N MET A 3 6.66 24.18 -10.01
CA MET A 3 5.85 25.03 -9.11
C MET A 3 5.40 24.33 -7.81
N LEU A 4 5.41 22.99 -7.76
CA LEU A 4 4.98 22.24 -6.58
C LEU A 4 5.87 22.47 -5.36
N ALA A 5 7.15 22.80 -5.56
CA ALA A 5 8.09 23.03 -4.47
C ALA A 5 7.79 24.33 -3.70
N GLU A 6 7.21 25.33 -4.35
CA GLU A 6 6.90 26.64 -3.76
C GLU A 6 5.61 26.64 -2.91
N THR A 7 4.77 25.61 -3.07
CA THR A 7 3.51 25.50 -2.31
C THR A 7 3.73 25.13 -0.83
N TYR A 8 4.90 24.61 -0.46
CA TYR A 8 5.18 24.12 0.89
C TYR A 8 6.27 24.94 1.55
N CYS A 9 6.07 25.33 2.82
CA CYS A 9 7.06 26.08 3.61
C CYS A 9 8.39 25.33 3.80
N ARG A 10 8.42 24.03 3.53
CA ARG A 10 9.61 23.16 3.55
C ARG A 10 9.51 22.15 2.41
N PRO A 11 10.63 21.76 1.78
CA PRO A 11 10.61 20.75 0.72
C PRO A 11 9.88 19.50 1.17
N ALA A 12 9.09 18.89 0.28
CA ALA A 12 8.24 17.74 0.63
C ALA A 12 9.03 16.48 1.08
N LEU A 13 10.36 16.50 0.91
CA LEU A 13 11.32 15.52 1.40
C LEU A 13 11.73 15.74 2.87
N GLU A 14 11.58 16.96 3.40
CA GLU A 14 12.02 17.34 4.75
C GLU A 14 10.91 17.32 5.81
N VAL A 15 9.66 17.18 5.39
CA VAL A 15 8.52 17.11 6.30
C VAL A 15 8.12 15.65 6.45
N PRO A 16 8.26 15.03 7.64
CA PRO A 16 7.69 13.72 7.92
C PRO A 16 6.19 13.83 7.64
N ARG A 17 5.72 13.25 6.53
CA ARG A 17 4.35 13.43 6.10
C ARG A 17 3.45 12.74 7.11
N VAL A 18 2.86 13.52 8.03
CA VAL A 18 1.69 13.12 8.84
C VAL A 18 0.67 12.39 7.96
N MET A 19 0.55 12.82 6.70
CA MET A 19 -0.25 12.19 5.65
C MET A 19 0.00 10.69 5.40
N LEU A 20 1.23 10.17 5.54
CA LEU A 20 1.48 8.73 5.36
C LEU A 20 0.81 7.92 6.47
N TRP A 21 0.80 8.44 7.70
CA TRP A 21 0.11 7.84 8.83
C TRP A 21 -1.40 7.72 8.57
N ASP A 22 -2.00 8.82 8.12
CA ASP A 22 -3.43 8.87 7.83
C ASP A 22 -3.81 7.91 6.70
N ILE A 23 -2.98 7.83 5.65
CA ILE A 23 -3.17 6.88 4.53
C ILE A 23 -3.09 5.44 5.03
N TYR A 24 -2.09 5.09 5.85
CA TYR A 24 -1.98 3.75 6.44
C TYR A 24 -3.22 3.40 7.26
N ILE A 25 -3.67 4.30 8.14
CA ILE A 25 -4.84 4.06 9.00
C ILE A 25 -6.11 3.88 8.15
N ALA A 26 -6.31 4.72 7.13
CA ALA A 26 -7.47 4.61 6.25
C ALA A 26 -7.49 3.27 5.51
N LEU A 27 -6.36 2.83 4.95
CA LEU A 27 -6.25 1.56 4.23
C LEU A 27 -6.41 0.36 5.17
N SER A 28 -5.81 0.40 6.37
CA SER A 28 -5.95 -0.65 7.39
C SER A 28 -7.41 -0.83 7.79
N ARG A 29 -8.10 0.28 8.12
CA ARG A 29 -9.52 0.24 8.51
C ARG A 29 -10.42 -0.18 7.35
N GLY A 30 -10.10 0.20 6.12
CA GLY A 30 -10.81 -0.24 4.93
C GLY A 30 -10.73 -1.75 4.75
N LEU A 31 -9.53 -2.33 4.87
CA LEU A 31 -9.32 -3.78 4.82
C LEU A 31 -10.08 -4.51 5.95
N GLU A 32 -9.99 -4.02 7.18
CA GLU A 32 -10.73 -4.57 8.32
C GLU A 32 -12.25 -4.56 8.09
N SER A 33 -12.78 -3.45 7.53
CA SER A 33 -14.21 -3.32 7.22
C SER A 33 -14.68 -4.30 6.14
N LEU A 34 -13.78 -4.73 5.25
CA LEU A 34 -14.02 -5.77 4.25
C LEU A 34 -13.83 -7.18 4.82
N GLY A 35 -13.49 -7.32 6.10
CA GLY A 35 -13.33 -8.60 6.79
C GLY A 35 -11.94 -9.21 6.70
N TYR A 36 -10.94 -8.44 6.27
CA TYR A 36 -9.54 -8.87 6.33
C TYR A 36 -9.05 -8.88 7.78
N VAL A 37 -8.17 -9.84 8.07
CA VAL A 37 -7.37 -9.83 9.29
C VAL A 37 -5.91 -9.76 8.86
N VAL A 38 -5.29 -8.60 9.06
CA VAL A 38 -3.89 -8.34 8.72
C VAL A 38 -3.10 -8.20 10.02
N ASP A 39 -2.00 -8.93 10.10
CA ASP A 39 -1.07 -8.94 11.23
C ASP A 39 0.29 -8.38 10.81
N GLY A 40 1.01 -7.75 11.74
CA GLY A 40 2.22 -7.00 11.43
C GLY A 40 1.96 -5.79 10.52
N GLY A 41 3.02 -5.15 10.03
CA GLY A 41 2.87 -3.97 9.16
C GLY A 41 2.41 -2.70 9.87
N THR A 42 2.12 -2.75 11.17
CA THR A 42 1.75 -1.56 11.94
C THR A 42 2.89 -0.57 11.97
N LEU A 43 2.51 0.67 11.72
CA LEU A 43 3.41 1.80 11.74
C LEU A 43 2.98 2.72 12.93
N PRO A 44 3.92 3.45 13.58
CA PRO A 44 5.37 3.24 13.52
C PRO A 44 5.70 1.83 13.96
N ARG A 45 6.80 1.26 13.45
CA ARG A 45 7.11 -0.15 13.69
C ARG A 45 7.18 -0.39 15.20
N THR A 46 6.11 -0.93 15.76
CA THR A 46 6.01 -1.35 17.15
C THR A 46 6.36 -2.83 17.30
N SER A 47 6.38 -3.57 16.18
CA SER A 47 6.64 -5.00 16.12
C SER A 47 7.50 -5.35 14.91
N SER A 48 8.37 -6.34 15.09
CA SER A 48 9.13 -7.00 14.02
C SER A 48 8.33 -8.09 13.30
N ALA A 49 7.07 -8.29 13.67
CA ALA A 49 6.20 -9.28 13.03
C ALA A 49 6.07 -8.99 11.52
N PRO A 50 6.23 -10.03 10.66
CA PRO A 50 6.12 -9.84 9.23
C PRO A 50 4.67 -9.52 8.84
N LEU A 51 4.48 -8.55 7.93
CA LEU A 51 3.17 -8.24 7.36
C LEU A 51 2.50 -9.51 6.82
N THR A 52 1.37 -9.92 7.36
CA THR A 52 0.72 -11.19 7.03
C THR A 52 -0.80 -11.06 7.01
N VAL A 53 -1.44 -11.40 5.89
CA VAL A 53 -2.89 -11.58 5.83
C VAL A 53 -3.24 -12.94 6.45
N LYS A 54 -3.84 -12.93 7.64
CA LYS A 54 -4.30 -14.14 8.36
C LYS A 54 -5.65 -14.63 7.84
N LYS A 55 -6.50 -13.69 7.41
CA LYS A 55 -7.81 -13.97 6.82
C LYS A 55 -8.06 -13.00 5.68
N TRP A 56 -8.46 -13.54 4.54
CA TRP A 56 -8.91 -12.77 3.39
C TRP A 56 -10.37 -12.36 3.60
N GLY A 57 -10.68 -11.11 3.29
CA GLY A 57 -12.03 -10.55 3.32
C GLY A 57 -12.73 -10.63 1.97
N LEU A 58 -13.69 -9.72 1.75
CA LEU A 58 -14.34 -9.52 0.46
C LEU A 58 -13.30 -9.09 -0.58
N MET A 59 -13.18 -9.86 -1.66
CA MET A 59 -12.22 -9.59 -2.71
C MET A 59 -12.81 -8.63 -3.75
N ALA A 60 -12.07 -7.57 -4.07
CA ALA A 60 -12.43 -6.57 -5.08
C ALA A 60 -11.18 -6.11 -5.85
N ASP A 61 -11.35 -5.77 -7.12
CA ASP A 61 -10.29 -5.28 -8.02
C ASP A 61 -9.58 -4.02 -7.48
N SER A 62 -10.36 -3.09 -6.91
CA SER A 62 -9.86 -1.86 -6.26
C SER A 62 -8.84 -2.12 -5.14
N LEU A 63 -8.84 -3.31 -4.53
CA LEU A 63 -7.88 -3.67 -3.49
C LEU A 63 -6.46 -3.85 -4.02
N VAL A 64 -6.29 -4.12 -5.33
CA VAL A 64 -4.97 -4.10 -5.97
C VAL A 64 -4.31 -2.73 -5.76
N GLY A 65 -5.06 -1.65 -5.97
CA GLY A 65 -4.60 -0.28 -5.72
C GLY A 65 -4.26 -0.04 -4.25
N CYS A 66 -5.11 -0.50 -3.32
CA CYS A 66 -4.85 -0.38 -1.88
C CYS A 66 -3.52 -1.03 -1.46
N TRP A 67 -3.26 -2.26 -1.92
CA TRP A 67 -2.00 -2.95 -1.64
C TRP A 67 -0.79 -2.26 -2.25
N MET A 68 -0.94 -1.67 -3.44
CA MET A 68 0.13 -0.91 -4.10
C MET A 68 0.43 0.41 -3.40
N ILE A 69 -0.59 1.11 -2.89
CA ILE A 69 -0.39 2.30 -2.06
C ILE A 69 0.34 1.93 -0.76
N LEU A 70 -0.07 0.84 -0.09
CA LEU A 70 0.64 0.33 1.09
C LEU A 70 2.10 -0.04 0.76
N SER A 71 2.34 -0.68 -0.40
CA SER A 71 3.70 -1.00 -0.87
C SER A 71 4.56 0.25 -1.06
N GLY A 72 4.02 1.30 -1.67
CA GLY A 72 4.68 2.59 -1.82
C GLY A 72 4.99 3.24 -0.47
N LEU A 73 4.01 3.23 0.44
CA LEU A 73 4.19 3.76 1.80
C LEU A 73 5.28 3.01 2.56
N TYR A 74 5.26 1.67 2.54
CA TYR A 74 6.27 0.86 3.20
C TYR A 74 7.67 1.04 2.62
N ARG A 75 7.81 1.36 1.33
CA ARG A 75 9.13 1.63 0.75
C ARG A 75 9.85 2.78 1.46
N GLU A 76 9.12 3.78 1.93
CA GLU A 76 9.67 4.95 2.62
C GLU A 76 10.00 4.68 4.09
N VAL A 77 9.22 3.83 4.78
CA VAL A 77 9.27 3.72 6.25
C VAL A 77 9.60 2.34 6.80
N ALA A 78 9.41 1.29 6.00
CA ALA A 78 9.57 -0.11 6.40
C ALA A 78 9.78 -1.02 5.16
N PRO A 79 10.92 -0.90 4.46
CA PRO A 79 11.12 -1.50 3.13
C PRO A 79 10.83 -3.01 3.05
N ASP A 80 11.09 -3.74 4.14
CA ASP A 80 10.81 -5.19 4.20
C ASP A 80 9.33 -5.54 3.99
N TYR A 81 8.41 -4.62 4.29
CA TYR A 81 6.97 -4.83 4.11
C TYR A 81 6.50 -4.50 2.68
N ALA A 82 7.26 -3.69 1.94
CA ALA A 82 6.87 -3.23 0.60
C ALA A 82 6.74 -4.40 -0.38
N ALA A 83 7.73 -5.31 -0.40
CA ALA A 83 7.70 -6.48 -1.25
C ALA A 83 6.49 -7.39 -0.94
N LYS A 84 6.14 -7.51 0.34
CA LYS A 84 5.01 -8.36 0.77
C LYS A 84 3.66 -7.74 0.43
N ALA A 85 3.51 -6.42 0.59
CA ALA A 85 2.33 -5.70 0.14
C ALA A 85 2.15 -5.79 -1.38
N LYS A 86 3.23 -5.66 -2.18
CA LYS A 86 3.19 -5.89 -3.63
C LYS A 86 2.73 -7.32 -3.95
N GLY A 87 3.25 -8.32 -3.24
CA GLY A 87 2.82 -9.71 -3.40
C GLY A 87 1.31 -9.90 -3.15
N TYR A 88 0.72 -9.19 -2.18
CA TYR A 88 -0.73 -9.19 -1.98
C TYR A 88 -1.51 -8.47 -3.08
N ALA A 89 -0.95 -7.42 -3.67
CA ALA A 89 -1.51 -6.79 -4.86
C ALA A 89 -1.56 -7.79 -6.04
N THR A 90 -0.45 -8.47 -6.32
CA THR A 90 -0.37 -9.47 -7.39
C THR A 90 -1.33 -10.64 -7.16
N LEU A 91 -1.43 -11.15 -5.92
CA LEU A 91 -2.38 -12.21 -5.59
C LEU A 91 -3.84 -11.77 -5.76
N THR A 92 -4.17 -10.54 -5.33
CA THR A 92 -5.51 -9.97 -5.50
C THR A 92 -5.86 -9.84 -6.99
N TYR A 93 -4.93 -9.31 -7.78
CA TYR A 93 -5.09 -9.17 -9.23
C TYR A 93 -5.35 -10.52 -9.89
N ARG A 94 -4.54 -11.52 -9.55
CA ARG A 94 -4.69 -12.89 -10.07
C ARG A 94 -6.05 -13.51 -9.73
N ILE A 95 -6.58 -13.26 -8.55
CA ILE A 95 -7.90 -13.76 -8.15
C ILE A 95 -9.01 -13.07 -8.96
N CYS A 96 -8.90 -11.76 -9.18
CA CYS A 96 -9.94 -10.97 -9.87
C CYS A 96 -9.91 -11.12 -11.40
N VAL A 97 -8.72 -11.17 -12.01
CA VAL A 97 -8.53 -11.18 -13.47
C VAL A 97 -8.31 -12.60 -13.99
N GLY A 98 -7.79 -13.50 -13.15
CA GLY A 98 -7.48 -14.89 -13.51
C GLY A 98 -6.06 -15.13 -14.02
N GLU A 99 -5.24 -14.08 -14.08
CA GLU A 99 -3.87 -14.05 -14.65
C GLU A 99 -3.00 -13.06 -13.86
N ASP A 100 -1.67 -13.16 -13.95
CA ASP A 100 -0.74 -12.20 -13.33
C ASP A 100 0.34 -11.64 -14.29
N GLU A 101 0.34 -12.09 -15.54
CA GLU A 101 1.25 -11.67 -16.61
C GLU A 101 1.08 -10.19 -16.98
N THR A 102 -0.15 -9.68 -16.95
CA THR A 102 -0.43 -8.26 -17.29
C THR A 102 -0.53 -7.37 -16.06
N PHE A 103 -0.21 -7.90 -14.87
CA PHE A 103 -0.21 -7.14 -13.62
C PHE A 103 0.62 -5.86 -13.73
N GLU A 104 1.88 -5.98 -14.15
CA GLU A 104 2.80 -4.83 -14.20
C GLU A 104 2.33 -3.79 -15.23
N SER A 105 1.91 -4.20 -16.43
CA SER A 105 1.44 -3.26 -17.45
C SER A 105 0.13 -2.59 -17.06
N THR A 106 -0.79 -3.29 -16.39
CA THR A 106 -2.09 -2.75 -15.97
C THR A 106 -1.93 -1.77 -14.81
N VAL A 107 -1.18 -2.17 -13.77
CA VAL A 107 -1.04 -1.41 -12.52
C VAL A 107 -0.12 -0.21 -12.69
N TYR A 108 0.97 -0.34 -13.45
CA TYR A 108 1.88 0.78 -13.72
C TYR A 108 1.50 1.57 -14.98
N GLY A 109 0.72 1.00 -15.90
CA GLY A 109 0.22 1.72 -17.09
C GLY A 109 -0.83 2.79 -16.78
N HIS A 110 -1.48 2.73 -15.62
CA HIS A 110 -2.37 3.80 -15.12
C HIS A 110 -1.63 4.94 -14.40
N LEU A 111 -0.29 4.88 -14.30
CA LEU A 111 0.56 5.87 -13.61
C LEU A 111 1.46 6.69 -14.57
N CYS A 112 1.21 6.61 -15.88
CA CYS A 112 1.88 7.40 -16.93
C CYS A 112 0.92 8.41 -17.57
#